data_AF-A7AT35-F1
#
_entry.id   AF-A7AT35-F1
#
_cell.length_a   1.000
_cell.length_b   1.000
_cell.length_c   1.000
_cell.angle_alpha   90.00
_cell.angle_beta   90.00
_cell.angle_gamma   90.00
#
_symmetry.space_group_name_H-M   'P 1'
#
loop_
_entity.id
_entity.type
_entity.pdbx_description
1 polymer ?
#
loop_
_entity_poly.entity_id
_entity_poly.type
_entity_poly.pdbx_seq_one_letter_code
_entity_poly.pdbx_strand_id
1 'polypeptide(L)'
;MVSFNTLPKLCVLVAFGLSATVTSAEVVPEQPKEQLDIGSLLKNEEPSTKPVEVKETTKIETQDHSETGEPPMFSVDWYLLPKPENREQLRDDLPFDMAKDVPEDCDEPIYPALEKRIRKFFSLRGLIFRNFKCYPPELPEPSKYSVEWYLLPKPQNRRYLRDKLPWHLYNAVPRDCNEPISPWVEKEIREFFSVCSVEWYLESKPINRAALRYAIPSYLAEKVPLDCNEPISPATERRIRGFFSYSEEQQRLLRLF
;
A
#
# COMPACT_ATOMS: atom_id res chain seq x y z
N MET A 1 45.82 25.06 -9.18
CA MET A 1 45.53 25.03 -7.73
C MET A 1 44.99 26.39 -7.33
N VAL A 2 43.69 26.47 -7.06
CA VAL A 2 43.02 27.71 -6.61
C VAL A 2 42.17 27.33 -5.41
N SER A 3 42.35 28.08 -4.33
CA SER A 3 41.91 27.78 -2.98
C SER A 3 40.39 27.95 -2.79
N PHE A 4 39.76 26.97 -2.16
CA PHE A 4 38.45 27.12 -1.55
C PHE A 4 38.62 27.85 -0.22
N ASN A 5 38.04 29.05 -0.09
CA ASN A 5 37.96 29.74 1.19
C ASN A 5 36.53 30.26 1.41
N THR A 6 36.09 30.10 2.66
CA THR A 6 34.99 30.79 3.35
C THR A 6 33.54 30.36 3.07
N LEU A 7 33.07 29.37 3.85
CA LEU A 7 31.67 29.20 4.27
C LEU A 7 31.47 29.91 5.62
N PRO A 8 30.50 30.83 5.80
CA PRO A 8 30.11 31.26 7.13
C PRO A 8 29.04 30.33 7.70
N LYS A 9 29.28 29.95 8.95
CA LYS A 9 28.46 29.14 9.87
C LYS A 9 27.06 29.75 10.06
N LEU A 10 26.02 28.94 9.90
CA LEU A 10 24.72 29.19 10.53
C LEU A 10 24.42 28.03 11.49
N CYS A 11 24.84 28.20 12.75
CA CYS A 11 24.38 27.40 13.87
C CYS A 11 23.00 27.89 14.28
N VAL A 12 21.97 27.10 13.99
CA VAL A 12 20.64 27.29 14.59
C VAL A 12 20.66 26.60 15.96
N LEU A 13 20.59 27.40 17.02
CA LEU A 13 20.33 26.97 18.39
C LEU A 13 18.90 26.42 18.46
N VAL A 14 18.75 25.10 18.58
CA VAL A 14 17.48 24.46 18.94
C VAL A 14 17.45 24.35 20.46
N ALA A 15 16.59 25.14 21.11
CA ALA A 15 16.30 25.02 22.52
C ALA A 15 15.48 23.74 22.76
N PHE A 16 16.09 22.79 23.47
CA PHE A 16 15.48 21.55 23.94
C PHE A 16 14.64 21.86 25.19
N GLY A 17 13.31 21.90 25.05
CA GLY A 17 12.37 22.02 26.17
C GLY A 17 11.85 20.64 26.57
N LEU A 18 12.49 20.01 27.55
CA LEU A 18 11.98 18.83 28.26
C LEU A 18 11.01 19.29 29.35
N SER A 19 9.75 18.85 29.29
CA SER A 19 8.87 18.83 30.45
C SER A 19 8.23 17.46 30.55
N ALA A 20 8.76 16.67 31.48
CA ALA A 20 8.11 15.48 32.01
C ALA A 20 7.17 15.92 33.17
N THR A 21 5.96 15.39 33.17
CA THR A 21 5.13 15.35 34.38
C THR A 21 4.69 13.91 34.59
N VAL A 22 5.34 13.28 35.57
CA VAL A 22 4.95 12.04 36.22
C VAL A 22 3.99 12.41 37.34
N THR A 23 2.82 11.77 37.39
CA THR A 23 2.07 11.65 38.64
C THR A 23 1.50 10.24 38.73
N SER A 24 1.96 9.54 39.76
CA SER A 24 1.59 8.19 40.18
C SER A 24 0.64 8.32 41.37
N ALA A 25 -0.47 7.57 41.37
CA ALA A 25 -1.27 7.22 42.55
C ALA A 25 -2.11 5.99 42.14
N GLU A 26 -1.74 4.77 42.52
CA GLU A 26 -1.84 4.14 43.84
C GLU A 26 -3.06 3.19 43.87
N VAL A 27 -2.78 2.01 44.42
CA VAL A 27 -3.42 0.71 44.27
C VAL A 27 -4.42 0.48 45.41
N VAL A 28 -5.56 -0.20 45.15
CA VAL A 28 -6.09 -1.24 46.07
C VAL A 28 -6.80 -2.33 45.24
N PRO A 29 -6.56 -3.63 45.53
CA PRO A 29 -7.13 -4.78 44.82
C PRO A 29 -8.31 -5.43 45.56
N GLU A 30 -9.21 -6.11 44.84
CA GLU A 30 -9.99 -7.23 45.40
C GLU A 30 -10.15 -8.38 44.39
N GLN A 31 -10.07 -9.58 44.96
CA GLN A 31 -9.94 -10.91 44.35
C GLN A 31 -11.32 -11.59 44.11
N PRO A 32 -11.35 -12.78 43.46
CA PRO A 32 -12.52 -13.37 42.82
C PRO A 32 -13.32 -14.32 43.72
N LYS A 33 -14.53 -14.70 43.28
CA LYS A 33 -15.25 -15.87 43.79
C LYS A 33 -15.81 -16.73 42.64
N GLU A 34 -15.77 -18.02 42.93
CA GLU A 34 -15.84 -19.22 42.10
C GLU A 34 -17.27 -19.59 41.65
N GLN A 35 -17.36 -20.46 40.64
CA GLN A 35 -17.93 -21.84 40.67
C GLN A 35 -18.36 -22.27 39.24
N LEU A 36 -17.65 -23.24 38.64
CA LEU A 36 -18.00 -24.67 38.55
C LEU A 36 -19.25 -24.96 37.69
N ASP A 37 -19.04 -25.55 36.51
CA ASP A 37 -19.47 -26.95 36.37
C ASP A 37 -18.70 -27.71 35.27
N ILE A 38 -18.04 -28.77 35.70
CA ILE A 38 -17.43 -29.81 34.87
C ILE A 38 -18.43 -30.97 34.92
N GLY A 39 -19.10 -31.23 33.81
CA GLY A 39 -19.89 -32.45 33.61
C GLY A 39 -19.29 -33.27 32.47
N SER A 40 -18.45 -34.25 32.80
CA SER A 40 -18.01 -35.30 31.87
C SER A 40 -19.12 -36.34 31.68
N LEU A 41 -19.26 -36.94 30.49
CA LEU A 41 -19.27 -38.41 30.37
C LEU A 41 -19.27 -38.90 28.91
N LEU A 42 -18.24 -39.70 28.63
CA LEU A 42 -18.08 -40.70 27.57
C LEU A 42 -19.37 -41.37 27.05
N LYS A 43 -19.43 -41.63 25.73
CA LYS A 43 -19.09 -42.96 25.17
C LYS A 43 -19.08 -42.98 23.63
N ASN A 44 -18.00 -43.55 23.08
CA ASN A 44 -17.88 -44.05 21.72
C ASN A 44 -18.65 -45.36 21.58
N GLU A 45 -19.33 -45.59 20.46
CA GLU A 45 -19.43 -46.90 19.79
C GLU A 45 -20.15 -46.77 18.43
N GLU A 46 -19.38 -46.97 17.35
CA GLU A 46 -19.81 -47.52 16.05
C GLU A 46 -19.09 -48.88 15.93
N PRO A 47 -19.37 -49.81 14.97
CA PRO A 47 -20.30 -49.78 13.82
C PRO A 47 -21.05 -51.11 13.56
N SER A 48 -21.93 -51.20 12.53
CA SER A 48 -21.96 -52.33 11.56
C SER A 48 -23.05 -52.22 10.46
N THR A 49 -22.62 -51.84 9.25
CA THR A 49 -22.73 -52.53 7.94
C THR A 49 -24.04 -53.23 7.44
N LYS A 50 -24.77 -52.51 6.54
CA LYS A 50 -25.29 -52.85 5.15
C LYS A 50 -26.43 -53.90 4.92
N PRO A 51 -27.11 -53.96 3.73
CA PRO A 51 -27.22 -53.02 2.57
C PRO A 51 -28.66 -52.89 1.92
N VAL A 52 -28.75 -52.17 0.77
CA VAL A 52 -29.77 -52.21 -0.32
C VAL A 52 -31.05 -51.36 -0.03
N GLU A 53 -31.63 -50.52 -0.90
CA GLU A 53 -31.87 -50.57 -2.35
C GLU A 53 -32.16 -49.16 -2.95
N VAL A 54 -31.86 -49.03 -4.24
CA VAL A 54 -32.10 -47.90 -5.15
C VAL A 54 -33.60 -47.59 -5.31
N LYS A 55 -34.01 -46.31 -5.27
CA LYS A 55 -35.12 -45.79 -6.08
C LYS A 55 -34.85 -44.37 -6.58
N GLU A 56 -34.96 -44.23 -7.90
CA GLU A 56 -34.83 -43.03 -8.71
C GLU A 56 -35.99 -42.03 -8.57
N THR A 57 -35.65 -40.77 -8.86
CA THR A 57 -36.45 -39.69 -9.47
C THR A 57 -37.70 -39.18 -8.76
N THR A 58 -37.59 -37.98 -8.18
CA THR A 58 -38.66 -36.98 -8.23
C THR A 58 -38.09 -35.66 -8.72
N LYS A 59 -38.49 -35.27 -9.94
CA LYS A 59 -38.31 -33.92 -10.48
C LYS A 59 -38.99 -32.92 -9.54
N ILE A 60 -38.26 -31.90 -9.13
CA ILE A 60 -38.83 -30.60 -8.79
C ILE A 60 -38.20 -29.62 -9.78
N GLU A 61 -38.91 -29.38 -10.88
CA GLU A 61 -38.91 -28.07 -11.50
C GLU A 61 -39.57 -27.11 -10.50
N THR A 62 -38.96 -25.97 -10.22
CA THR A 62 -39.60 -24.65 -10.33
C THR A 62 -38.63 -23.53 -9.90
N GLN A 63 -38.47 -22.59 -10.83
CA GLN A 63 -38.08 -21.17 -10.70
C GLN A 63 -36.65 -20.75 -10.38
N ASP A 64 -35.93 -20.47 -11.48
CA ASP A 64 -35.50 -19.11 -11.87
C ASP A 64 -35.20 -18.11 -10.75
N HIS A 65 -33.92 -17.91 -10.47
CA HIS A 65 -33.16 -16.75 -10.96
C HIS A 65 -31.86 -16.67 -10.14
N SER A 66 -30.73 -17.04 -10.72
CA SER A 66 -29.47 -16.45 -10.28
C SER A 66 -28.59 -16.31 -11.51
N GLU A 67 -28.44 -15.07 -11.94
CA GLU A 67 -27.42 -14.62 -12.88
C GLU A 67 -26.14 -15.44 -12.68
N THR A 68 -25.72 -16.16 -13.72
CA THR A 68 -24.38 -16.76 -13.80
C THR A 68 -23.38 -15.62 -13.97
N GLY A 69 -23.29 -14.77 -12.95
CA GLY A 69 -22.26 -13.76 -12.82
C GLY A 69 -20.99 -14.48 -12.39
N GLU A 70 -19.92 -14.26 -13.13
CA GLU A 70 -18.60 -14.65 -12.65
C GLU A 70 -18.42 -14.14 -11.21
N PRO A 71 -17.80 -14.94 -10.32
CA PRO A 71 -17.59 -14.52 -8.95
C PRO A 71 -16.91 -13.13 -8.93
N PRO A 72 -17.23 -12.26 -7.96
CA PRO A 72 -16.66 -10.91 -7.90
C PRO A 72 -15.14 -10.95 -8.04
N MET A 73 -14.58 -10.06 -8.86
CA MET A 73 -13.14 -9.98 -9.07
C MET A 73 -12.41 -9.87 -7.72
N PHE A 74 -11.35 -10.67 -7.56
CA PHE A 74 -10.60 -10.82 -6.30
C PHE A 74 -11.35 -11.47 -5.11
N SER A 75 -12.55 -12.04 -5.33
CA SER A 75 -13.10 -12.99 -4.36
C SER A 75 -12.29 -14.28 -4.35
N VAL A 76 -12.34 -15.03 -3.24
CA VAL A 76 -11.65 -16.32 -3.13
C VAL A 76 -12.09 -17.27 -4.24
N ASP A 77 -13.37 -17.27 -4.58
CA ASP A 77 -13.90 -18.12 -5.64
C ASP A 77 -13.45 -17.65 -7.03
N TRP A 78 -13.23 -16.34 -7.23
CA TRP A 78 -12.60 -15.82 -8.44
C TRP A 78 -11.15 -16.30 -8.56
N TYR A 79 -10.33 -16.19 -7.51
CA TYR A 79 -8.94 -16.67 -7.55
C TYR A 79 -8.79 -18.16 -7.90
N LEU A 80 -9.78 -18.98 -7.53
CA LEU A 80 -9.75 -20.43 -7.72
C LEU A 80 -10.24 -20.87 -9.12
N LEU A 81 -10.65 -19.92 -9.98
CA LEU A 81 -11.00 -20.23 -11.36
C LEU A 81 -9.75 -20.68 -12.16
N PRO A 82 -9.88 -21.69 -13.03
CA PRO A 82 -8.80 -22.16 -13.89
C PRO A 82 -8.60 -21.24 -15.11
N LYS A 83 -8.32 -19.97 -14.85
CA LYS A 83 -8.06 -18.94 -15.86
C LYS A 83 -6.64 -18.39 -15.65
N PRO A 84 -5.89 -18.07 -16.73
CA PRO A 84 -4.52 -17.57 -16.63
C PRO A 84 -4.36 -16.36 -15.70
N GLU A 85 -5.23 -15.36 -15.85
CA GLU A 85 -5.22 -14.15 -15.03
C GLU A 85 -5.43 -14.45 -13.54
N ASN A 86 -6.38 -15.33 -13.23
CA ASN A 86 -6.70 -15.74 -11.87
C ASN A 86 -5.55 -16.52 -11.24
N ARG A 87 -4.85 -17.34 -12.03
CA ARG A 87 -3.72 -18.15 -11.59
C ARG A 87 -2.50 -17.32 -11.27
N GLU A 88 -2.13 -16.40 -12.16
CA GLU A 88 -1.05 -15.45 -11.97
C GLU A 88 -1.31 -14.62 -10.71
N GLN A 89 -2.50 -14.02 -10.61
CA GLN A 89 -2.86 -13.21 -9.46
C GLN A 89 -2.90 -14.03 -8.15
N LEU A 90 -3.39 -15.28 -8.18
CA LEU A 90 -3.38 -16.16 -7.01
C LEU A 90 -1.96 -16.44 -6.52
N ARG A 91 -1.01 -16.67 -7.44
CA ARG A 91 0.39 -16.91 -7.08
C ARG A 91 1.06 -15.66 -6.51
N ASP A 92 0.72 -14.49 -7.04
CA ASP A 92 1.24 -13.20 -6.57
C ASP A 92 0.73 -12.82 -5.18
N ASP A 93 -0.54 -13.12 -4.90
CA ASP A 93 -1.20 -12.74 -3.63
C ASP A 93 -0.94 -13.71 -2.48
N LEU A 94 -0.45 -14.91 -2.77
CA LEU A 94 -0.18 -15.93 -1.76
C LEU A 94 1.22 -15.79 -1.16
N PRO A 95 1.39 -16.15 0.12
CA PRO A 95 2.72 -16.35 0.70
C PRO A 95 3.53 -17.34 -0.13
N PHE A 96 4.84 -17.10 -0.24
CA PHE A 96 5.74 -17.89 -1.08
C PHE A 96 5.65 -19.42 -0.84
N ASP A 97 5.47 -19.84 0.41
CA ASP A 97 5.37 -21.25 0.78
C ASP A 97 4.09 -21.94 0.26
N MET A 98 3.06 -21.18 -0.07
CA MET A 98 1.82 -21.66 -0.68
C MET A 98 1.82 -21.43 -2.19
N ALA A 99 2.31 -20.28 -2.65
CA ALA A 99 2.35 -19.90 -4.07
C ALA A 99 3.17 -20.87 -4.93
N LYS A 100 4.26 -21.43 -4.36
CA LYS A 100 5.09 -22.42 -5.06
C LYS A 100 4.37 -23.74 -5.35
N ASP A 101 3.33 -24.05 -4.57
CA ASP A 101 2.55 -25.30 -4.70
C ASP A 101 1.33 -25.10 -5.61
N VAL A 102 1.04 -23.86 -6.04
CA VAL A 102 -0.01 -23.56 -7.01
C VAL A 102 0.54 -23.84 -8.41
N PRO A 103 -0.12 -24.71 -9.20
CA PRO A 103 0.29 -24.99 -10.57
C PRO A 103 0.34 -23.72 -11.42
N GLU A 104 1.31 -23.65 -12.33
CA GLU A 104 1.38 -22.58 -13.32
C GLU A 104 0.37 -22.79 -14.44
N ASP A 105 0.17 -24.06 -14.82
CA ASP A 105 -0.82 -24.47 -15.81
C ASP A 105 -2.23 -24.35 -15.22
N CYS A 106 -3.13 -23.72 -15.98
CA CYS A 106 -4.52 -23.56 -15.57
C CYS A 106 -5.34 -24.84 -15.71
N ASP A 107 -4.92 -25.73 -16.60
CA ASP A 107 -5.55 -27.04 -16.81
C ASP A 107 -5.21 -28.01 -15.66
N GLU A 108 -4.14 -27.75 -14.90
CA GLU A 108 -3.81 -28.50 -13.71
C GLU A 108 -4.64 -28.03 -12.49
N PRO A 109 -5.37 -28.95 -11.82
CA PRO A 109 -6.20 -28.58 -10.69
C PRO A 109 -5.34 -28.24 -9.46
N ILE A 110 -5.82 -27.29 -8.65
CA ILE A 110 -5.23 -27.04 -7.32
C ILE A 110 -5.53 -28.25 -6.44
N TYR A 111 -4.50 -28.77 -5.78
CA TYR A 111 -4.68 -29.89 -4.87
C TYR A 111 -5.64 -29.53 -3.72
N PRO A 112 -6.61 -30.39 -3.34
CA PRO A 112 -7.64 -30.03 -2.36
C PRO A 112 -7.11 -29.56 -1.01
N ALA A 113 -5.97 -30.10 -0.56
CA ALA A 113 -5.33 -29.66 0.69
C ALA A 113 -4.76 -28.23 0.58
N LEU A 114 -4.21 -27.88 -0.58
CA LEU A 114 -3.72 -26.54 -0.87
C LEU A 114 -4.89 -25.55 -1.00
N GLU A 115 -5.94 -25.91 -1.75
CA GLU A 115 -7.15 -25.09 -1.85
C GLU A 115 -7.73 -24.77 -0.46
N LYS A 116 -7.81 -25.76 0.44
CA LYS A 116 -8.25 -25.55 1.82
C LYS A 116 -7.35 -24.57 2.58
N ARG A 117 -6.03 -24.63 2.39
CA ARG A 117 -5.08 -23.65 2.97
C ARG A 117 -5.30 -22.26 2.39
N ILE A 118 -5.49 -22.15 1.08
CA ILE A 118 -5.77 -20.88 0.37
C ILE A 118 -7.04 -20.24 0.91
N ARG A 119 -8.15 -20.99 0.97
CA ARG A 119 -9.41 -20.51 1.52
C ARG A 119 -9.27 -20.05 2.97
N LYS A 120 -8.50 -20.79 3.79
CA LYS A 120 -8.21 -20.39 5.18
C LYS A 120 -7.40 -19.09 5.24
N PHE A 121 -6.37 -18.96 4.41
CA PHE A 121 -5.55 -17.75 4.31
C PHE A 121 -6.41 -16.53 3.98
N PHE A 122 -7.22 -16.59 2.92
CA PHE A 122 -8.09 -15.49 2.54
C PHE A 122 -9.23 -15.24 3.52
N SER A 123 -9.71 -16.25 4.25
CA SER A 123 -10.67 -16.06 5.34
C SER A 123 -10.06 -15.29 6.52
N LEU A 124 -8.80 -15.60 6.87
CA LEU A 124 -8.06 -14.87 7.91
C LEU A 124 -7.69 -13.46 7.44
N ARG A 125 -7.25 -13.30 6.19
CA ARG A 125 -7.02 -11.99 5.56
C ARG A 125 -8.32 -11.18 5.59
N GLY A 126 -9.44 -11.75 5.12
CA GLY A 126 -10.75 -11.11 5.14
C GLY A 126 -11.29 -10.75 6.54
N LEU A 127 -10.89 -11.48 7.60
CA LEU A 127 -11.20 -11.13 8.99
C LEU A 127 -10.37 -9.93 9.48
N ILE A 128 -9.12 -9.80 9.04
CA ILE A 128 -8.27 -8.63 9.31
C ILE A 128 -8.77 -7.41 8.50
N PHE A 129 -9.22 -7.62 7.26
CA PHE A 129 -9.68 -6.56 6.36
C PHE A 129 -11.17 -6.20 6.47
N ARG A 130 -12.04 -7.00 7.11
CA ARG A 130 -13.42 -6.59 7.46
C ARG A 130 -13.46 -5.39 8.40
N ASN A 131 -12.40 -5.15 9.16
CA ASN A 131 -12.22 -3.95 9.98
C ASN A 131 -11.80 -2.72 9.16
N PHE A 132 -11.46 -2.88 7.87
CA PHE A 132 -11.17 -1.81 6.92
C PHE A 132 -12.23 -1.82 5.82
N LYS A 133 -13.47 -1.48 6.19
CA LYS A 133 -14.53 -1.26 5.19
C LYS A 133 -14.29 0.07 4.46
N CYS A 134 -14.30 -0.03 3.14
CA CYS A 134 -14.57 1.01 2.13
C CYS A 134 -13.36 1.83 1.63
N TYR A 135 -12.81 1.40 0.48
CA TYR A 135 -12.69 2.35 -0.62
C TYR A 135 -13.75 2.01 -1.68
N PRO A 136 -14.53 3.00 -2.17
CA PRO A 136 -15.56 2.77 -3.17
C PRO A 136 -14.96 2.44 -4.55
N PRO A 137 -15.76 1.90 -5.48
CA PRO A 137 -15.31 1.44 -6.80
C PRO A 137 -14.91 2.60 -7.70
N GLU A 138 -13.84 2.38 -8.47
CA GLU A 138 -13.47 3.08 -9.71
C GLU A 138 -13.16 4.58 -9.59
N LEU A 139 -12.18 4.93 -8.76
CA LEU A 139 -11.41 6.15 -9.03
C LEU A 139 -10.47 5.88 -10.21
N PRO A 140 -10.35 6.82 -11.17
CA PRO A 140 -9.37 6.71 -12.24
C PRO A 140 -7.99 6.47 -11.60
N GLU A 141 -7.23 5.52 -12.15
CA GLU A 141 -5.92 5.21 -11.60
C GLU A 141 -5.11 6.50 -11.47
N PRO A 142 -4.57 6.80 -10.28
CA PRO A 142 -3.84 8.03 -10.06
C PRO A 142 -2.67 8.10 -11.03
N SER A 143 -2.35 9.32 -11.48
CA SER A 143 -1.28 9.51 -12.45
C SER A 143 0.02 8.87 -11.98
N LYS A 144 0.70 8.14 -12.87
CA LYS A 144 1.93 7.42 -12.55
C LYS A 144 2.93 8.37 -11.90
N TYR A 145 3.51 7.96 -10.76
CA TYR A 145 4.41 8.75 -9.91
C TYR A 145 3.79 9.94 -9.15
N SER A 146 2.47 10.07 -9.10
CA SER A 146 1.82 10.92 -8.09
C SER A 146 1.95 10.31 -6.69
N VAL A 147 1.73 11.14 -5.66
CA VAL A 147 1.73 10.68 -4.25
C VAL A 147 0.70 9.57 -4.05
N GLU A 148 -0.52 9.74 -4.60
CA GLU A 148 -1.56 8.72 -4.52
C GLU A 148 -1.15 7.43 -5.23
N TRP A 149 -0.47 7.54 -6.38
CA TRP A 149 0.07 6.36 -7.05
C TRP A 149 1.08 5.63 -6.17
N TYR A 150 2.03 6.33 -5.53
CA TYR A 150 2.99 5.67 -4.64
C TYR A 150 2.35 4.98 -3.43
N LEU A 151 1.26 5.53 -2.91
CA LEU A 151 0.57 5.02 -1.72
C LEU A 151 -0.36 3.83 -2.01
N LEU A 152 -0.62 3.49 -3.28
CA LEU A 152 -1.36 2.29 -3.62
C LEU A 152 -0.62 1.02 -3.15
N PRO A 153 -1.32 0.02 -2.60
CA PRO A 153 -0.74 -1.22 -2.10
C PRO A 153 -0.39 -2.20 -3.24
N LYS A 154 0.34 -1.72 -4.26
CA LYS A 154 0.86 -2.54 -5.38
C LYS A 154 2.36 -2.80 -5.18
N PRO A 155 2.88 -3.99 -5.53
CA PRO A 155 4.31 -4.31 -5.35
C PRO A 155 5.25 -3.32 -6.05
N GLN A 156 4.91 -2.92 -7.28
CA GLN A 156 5.68 -1.94 -8.04
C GLN A 156 5.72 -0.59 -7.31
N ASN A 157 4.57 -0.07 -6.92
CA ASN A 157 4.41 1.25 -6.29
C ASN A 157 5.16 1.29 -4.96
N ARG A 158 5.11 0.20 -4.19
CA ARG A 158 5.84 0.06 -2.92
C ARG A 158 7.35 0.13 -3.10
N ARG A 159 7.90 -0.58 -4.09
CA ARG A 159 9.34 -0.53 -4.42
C ARG A 159 9.76 0.90 -4.78
N TYR A 160 9.04 1.51 -5.71
CA TYR A 160 9.33 2.87 -6.18
C TYR A 160 9.16 3.92 -5.07
N LEU A 161 8.16 3.78 -4.21
CA LEU A 161 7.98 4.65 -3.04
C LEU A 161 9.21 4.58 -2.15
N ARG A 162 9.63 3.36 -1.76
CA ARG A 162 10.79 3.17 -0.89
C ARG A 162 12.05 3.75 -1.51
N ASP A 163 12.35 3.44 -2.76
CA ASP A 163 13.56 3.94 -3.45
C ASP A 163 13.64 5.48 -3.51
N LYS A 164 12.49 6.16 -3.48
CA LYS A 164 12.41 7.62 -3.55
C LYS A 164 12.46 8.32 -2.19
N LEU A 165 12.22 7.58 -1.10
CA LEU A 165 12.12 8.14 0.24
C LEU A 165 13.50 8.30 0.90
N PRO A 166 13.66 9.30 1.78
CA PRO A 166 14.85 9.42 2.61
C PRO A 166 14.98 8.21 3.55
N TRP A 167 16.20 7.94 4.00
CA TRP A 167 16.55 6.71 4.72
C TRP A 167 15.62 6.35 5.90
N HIS A 168 15.18 7.34 6.69
CA HIS A 168 14.29 7.11 7.83
C HIS A 168 12.89 6.62 7.39
N LEU A 169 12.32 7.22 6.34
CA LEU A 169 11.03 6.80 5.78
C LEU A 169 11.16 5.49 4.98
N TYR A 170 12.28 5.26 4.29
CA TYR A 170 12.57 4.00 3.57
C TYR A 170 12.44 2.77 4.48
N ASN A 171 12.93 2.89 5.72
CA ASN A 171 12.90 1.81 6.72
C ASN A 171 11.55 1.71 7.44
N ALA A 172 10.83 2.83 7.56
CA ALA A 172 9.52 2.87 8.20
C ALA A 172 8.39 2.35 7.30
N VAL A 173 8.58 2.40 5.97
CA VAL A 173 7.65 1.83 5.00
C VAL A 173 7.87 0.31 4.87
N PRO A 174 6.85 -0.52 5.16
CA PRO A 174 6.95 -1.97 5.01
C PRO A 174 7.37 -2.42 3.61
N ARG A 175 8.12 -3.53 3.54
CA ARG A 175 8.52 -4.12 2.25
C ARG A 175 7.34 -4.76 1.53
N ASP A 176 6.50 -5.46 2.30
CA ASP A 176 5.28 -6.07 1.79
C ASP A 176 4.27 -4.95 1.50
N CYS A 177 3.75 -4.91 0.26
CA CYS A 177 2.74 -3.93 -0.13
C CYS A 177 1.38 -4.20 0.53
N ASN A 178 1.16 -5.42 1.04
CA ASN A 178 -0.01 -5.80 1.81
C ASN A 178 0.03 -5.28 3.24
N GLU A 179 1.21 -4.95 3.77
CA GLU A 179 1.35 -4.32 5.07
C GLU A 179 0.99 -2.82 4.96
N PRO A 180 0.05 -2.34 5.80
CA PRO A 180 -0.37 -0.95 5.77
C PRO A 180 0.78 -0.04 6.22
N ILE A 181 0.90 1.11 5.56
CA ILE A 181 1.76 2.18 6.03
C ILE A 181 1.07 2.79 7.25
N SER A 182 1.82 3.01 8.34
CA SER A 182 1.21 3.62 9.53
C SER A 182 0.77 5.07 9.21
N PRO A 183 -0.34 5.56 9.79
CA PRO A 183 -0.85 6.90 9.48
C PRO A 183 0.17 8.02 9.71
N TRP A 184 1.03 7.85 10.72
CA TRP A 184 2.11 8.78 11.01
C TRP A 184 3.18 8.80 9.92
N VAL A 185 3.62 7.62 9.44
CA VAL A 185 4.57 7.50 8.34
C VAL A 185 3.97 8.01 7.03
N GLU A 186 2.70 7.70 6.75
CA GLU A 186 2.00 8.22 5.56
C GLU A 186 1.95 9.75 5.57
N LYS A 187 1.67 10.36 6.73
CA LYS A 187 1.69 11.81 6.88
C LYS A 187 3.07 12.39 6.53
N GLU A 188 4.15 11.83 7.07
CA GLU A 188 5.52 12.30 6.76
C GLU A 188 5.89 12.07 5.29
N ILE A 189 5.44 10.96 4.69
CA ILE A 189 5.61 10.71 3.25
C ILE A 189 4.92 11.81 2.44
N ARG A 190 3.67 12.14 2.78
CA ARG A 190 2.92 13.21 2.10
C ARG A 190 3.58 14.57 2.29
N GLU A 191 4.11 14.86 3.47
CA GLU A 191 4.90 16.07 3.71
C GLU A 191 6.20 16.09 2.88
N PHE A 192 6.94 14.99 2.84
CA PHE A 192 8.15 14.84 2.01
C PHE A 192 7.83 15.07 0.54
N PHE A 193 6.81 14.39 0.00
CA PHE A 193 6.41 14.58 -1.38
C PHE A 193 5.80 15.94 -1.63
N SER A 194 5.15 16.58 -0.65
CA SER A 194 4.72 17.97 -0.77
C SER A 194 5.96 18.84 -1.00
N VAL A 195 6.97 18.77 -0.12
CA VAL A 195 8.22 19.54 -0.21
C VAL A 195 9.04 19.21 -1.47
N CYS A 196 9.02 17.96 -1.92
CA CYS A 196 9.75 17.50 -3.11
C CYS A 196 8.92 17.52 -4.40
N SER A 197 7.65 17.94 -4.35
CA SER A 197 6.79 18.03 -5.53
C SER A 197 7.14 19.26 -6.35
N VAL A 198 6.83 19.18 -7.64
CA VAL A 198 6.82 20.36 -8.52
C VAL A 198 5.94 21.46 -7.94
N GLU A 199 4.88 21.10 -7.21
CA GLU A 199 3.98 22.08 -6.60
C GLU A 199 4.68 22.93 -5.56
N TRP A 200 5.54 22.33 -4.72
CA TRP A 200 6.34 23.10 -3.80
C TRP A 200 7.25 24.08 -4.53
N TYR A 201 7.90 23.68 -5.63
CA TYR A 201 8.69 24.61 -6.43
C TYR A 201 7.85 25.75 -7.06
N LEU A 202 6.57 25.49 -7.36
CA LEU A 202 5.68 26.45 -7.99
C LEU A 202 4.94 27.36 -7.00
N GLU A 203 5.04 27.13 -5.69
CA GLU A 203 4.48 28.04 -4.69
C GLU A 203 5.10 29.45 -4.78
N SER A 204 4.26 30.48 -4.66
CA SER A 204 4.64 31.91 -4.67
C SER A 204 5.31 32.36 -3.37
N LYS A 205 6.37 31.66 -2.96
CA LYS A 205 7.18 31.96 -1.77
C LYS A 205 8.64 32.22 -2.16
N PRO A 206 9.36 33.09 -1.44
CA PRO A 206 10.74 33.44 -1.78
C PRO A 206 11.69 32.23 -1.85
N ILE A 207 11.60 31.33 -0.86
CA ILE A 207 12.45 30.13 -0.78
C ILE A 207 12.20 29.19 -1.96
N ASN A 208 10.93 28.93 -2.24
CA ASN A 208 10.47 28.06 -3.32
C ASN A 208 10.91 28.60 -4.68
N ARG A 209 10.81 29.92 -4.89
CA ARG A 209 11.24 30.58 -6.13
C ARG A 209 12.74 30.46 -6.36
N ALA A 210 13.55 30.70 -5.31
CA ALA A 210 15.00 30.56 -5.39
C ALA A 210 15.39 29.10 -5.67
N ALA A 211 14.77 28.15 -4.97
CA ALA A 211 15.00 26.73 -5.16
C ALA A 211 14.60 26.26 -6.56
N LEU A 212 13.47 26.73 -7.11
CA LEU A 212 13.01 26.41 -8.46
C LEU A 212 14.03 26.86 -9.51
N ARG A 213 14.49 28.11 -9.42
CA ARG A 213 15.47 28.66 -10.36
C ARG A 213 16.83 27.96 -10.28
N TYR A 214 17.17 27.42 -9.11
CA TYR A 214 18.37 26.59 -8.93
C TYR A 214 18.19 25.17 -9.49
N ALA A 215 17.00 24.58 -9.35
CA ALA A 215 16.72 23.19 -9.67
C ALA A 215 16.44 22.91 -11.17
N ILE A 216 16.15 23.93 -11.98
CA ILE A 216 15.84 23.78 -13.40
C ILE A 216 16.99 24.26 -14.29
N PRO A 217 17.04 23.86 -15.58
CA PRO A 217 18.04 24.33 -16.53
C PRO A 217 18.05 25.85 -16.69
N SER A 218 19.20 26.42 -17.04
CA SER A 218 19.43 27.87 -17.15
C SER A 218 18.38 28.57 -18.01
N TYR A 219 18.09 28.02 -19.21
CA TYR A 219 17.13 28.56 -20.16
C TYR A 219 15.67 28.58 -19.65
N LEU A 220 15.33 27.75 -18.66
CA LEU A 220 14.04 27.81 -17.97
C LEU A 220 14.11 28.76 -16.77
N ALA A 221 15.21 28.76 -16.02
CA ALA A 221 15.42 29.61 -14.85
C ALA A 221 15.39 31.11 -15.19
N GLU A 222 15.84 31.49 -16.38
CA GLU A 222 15.73 32.86 -16.92
C GLU A 222 14.29 33.30 -17.17
N LYS A 223 13.39 32.35 -17.47
CA LYS A 223 11.96 32.61 -17.73
C LYS A 223 11.11 32.59 -16.48
N VAL A 224 11.71 32.27 -15.34
CA VAL A 224 11.07 32.28 -14.03
C VAL A 224 11.39 33.62 -13.36
N PRO A 225 10.38 34.45 -13.05
CA PRO A 225 10.61 35.75 -12.41
C PRO A 225 11.37 35.62 -11.08
N LEU A 226 12.20 36.62 -10.79
CA LEU A 226 12.93 36.73 -9.52
C LEU A 226 11.98 37.00 -8.35
N ASP A 227 11.00 37.88 -8.54
CA ASP A 227 9.98 38.17 -7.54
C ASP A 227 8.97 37.02 -7.46
N CYS A 228 8.76 36.49 -6.26
CA CYS A 228 7.79 35.42 -6.03
C CYS A 228 6.33 35.89 -6.14
N ASN A 229 6.07 37.19 -6.02
CA ASN A 229 4.74 37.78 -6.23
C ASN A 229 4.38 37.85 -7.73
N GLU A 230 5.38 37.83 -8.61
CA GLU A 230 5.14 37.78 -10.04
C GLU A 230 4.81 36.34 -10.48
N PRO A 231 3.65 36.13 -11.14
CA PRO A 231 3.23 34.80 -11.55
C PRO A 231 4.14 34.24 -12.63
N ILE A 232 4.38 32.93 -12.59
CA ILE A 232 5.07 32.22 -13.66
C ILE A 232 4.11 32.10 -14.84
N SER A 233 4.57 32.41 -16.05
CA SER A 233 3.70 32.28 -17.23
C SER A 233 3.21 30.84 -17.40
N PRO A 234 1.95 30.58 -17.83
CA PRO A 234 1.44 29.22 -18.02
C PRO A 234 2.24 28.39 -19.03
N ALA A 235 2.91 29.05 -19.99
CA ALA A 235 3.81 28.38 -20.93
C ALA A 235 5.11 27.93 -20.25
N THR A 236 5.68 28.77 -19.38
CA THR A 236 6.87 28.43 -18.58
C THR A 236 6.55 27.32 -17.57
N GLU A 237 5.43 27.42 -16.86
CA GLU A 237 5.00 26.43 -15.88
C GLU A 237 4.84 25.03 -16.51
N ARG A 238 4.19 24.93 -17.68
CA ARG A 238 4.08 23.66 -18.41
C ARG A 238 5.45 23.05 -18.74
N ARG A 239 6.43 23.88 -19.10
CA ARG A 239 7.80 23.40 -19.38
C ARG A 239 8.54 22.97 -18.12
N ILE A 240 8.33 23.67 -17.00
CA ILE A 240 8.88 23.29 -15.69
C ILE A 240 8.31 21.94 -15.27
N ARG A 241 6.99 21.76 -15.34
CA ARG A 241 6.32 20.47 -15.07
C ARG A 241 6.83 19.37 -15.99
N GLY A 242 7.00 19.68 -17.28
CA GLY A 242 7.62 18.77 -18.24
C GLY A 242 9.05 18.37 -17.84
N PHE A 243 9.87 19.33 -17.41
CA PHE A 243 11.24 19.05 -16.94
C PHE A 243 11.25 18.09 -15.75
N PHE A 244 10.43 18.35 -14.73
CA PHE A 244 10.36 17.49 -13.54
C PHE A 244 9.69 16.13 -13.79
N SER A 245 9.05 15.94 -14.95
CA SER A 245 8.49 14.64 -15.36
C SER A 245 9.55 13.67 -15.91
N TYR A 246 10.74 14.17 -16.28
CA TYR A 246 11.86 13.34 -16.75
C TYR A 246 12.51 12.54 -15.62
N SER A 247 13.25 11.48 -15.97
CA SER A 247 14.07 10.74 -15.00
C SER A 247 15.18 11.62 -14.41
N GLU A 248 15.71 11.27 -13.24
CA GLU A 248 16.80 12.05 -12.62
C GLU A 248 18.05 12.14 -13.52
N GLU A 249 18.37 11.09 -14.27
CA GLU A 249 19.48 11.09 -15.23
C GLU A 249 19.24 12.11 -16.36
N GLN A 250 18.03 12.12 -16.92
CA GLN A 250 17.63 13.07 -17.96
C GLN A 250 17.63 14.50 -17.42
N GLN A 251 17.11 14.73 -16.21
CA GLN A 251 17.14 16.03 -15.56
C GLN A 251 18.58 16.52 -15.33
N ARG A 252 19.48 15.64 -14.91
CA ARG A 252 20.92 15.96 -14.76
C ARG A 252 21.55 16.37 -16.07
N LEU A 253 21.31 15.63 -17.14
CA LEU A 253 21.84 15.96 -18.47
C LEU A 253 21.32 17.32 -18.95
N LEU A 254 20.03 17.57 -18.80
CA LEU A 254 19.41 18.83 -19.22
C LEU A 254 19.86 20.04 -18.39
N ARG A 255 20.33 19.86 -17.15
CA ARG A 255 20.93 20.95 -16.34
C ARG A 255 22.33 21.36 -16.80
N LEU A 256 23.00 20.54 -17.61
CA LEU A 256 24.33 20.85 -18.15
C LEU A 256 24.27 21.76 -19.39
N PHE A 257 23.08 21.99 -19.93
CA PHE A 257 22.80 22.84 -21.08
C PHE A 257 21.96 24.06 -20.65
#